data_AF-L8G2J1-F1
#
_entry.id   AF-L8G2J1-F1
#
_cell.length_a   1.000
_cell.length_b   1.000
_cell.length_c   1.000
_cell.angle_alpha   90.00
_cell.angle_beta   90.00
_cell.angle_gamma   90.00
#
_symmetry.space_group_name_H-M   'P 1'
#
loop_
_entity.id
_entity.type
_entity.pdbx_description
1 polymer ?
#
loop_
_entity_poly.entity_id
_entity_poly.type
_entity_poly.pdbx_seq_one_letter_code
_entity_poly.pdbx_strand_id
1 'polypeptide(L)'
;YGLTIGACSSRYVLWVMYGLFPVAYPIAELLDRLLGANHGLVFNRAGLKTLVMLHEGLNLSPDERLNREDVTVISSVLDLKEVPISSIMTSLPKLFSLSIDTYLNDMTRYNILKSGYSSVPIHIQGQPTSFVGVLPIKSLVALNFEEEVTVGQLSLDTLPVVRCDASCQELFQVFRDRKVHLVLVSETGTNHGKPLGIVSARDVMSELIGGSIGYKEAECNLT
;
A
#
# COMPACT_ATOMS: atom_id res chain seq x y z
N TYR A 1 -49.18 33.70 -10.57
CA TYR A 1 -48.35 34.92 -10.68
C TYR A 1 -46.87 34.64 -10.92
N GLY A 2 -46.27 33.55 -10.41
CA GLY A 2 -44.85 33.23 -10.68
C GLY A 2 -44.51 32.91 -12.16
N LEU A 3 -45.38 32.19 -12.88
CA LEU A 3 -45.12 31.81 -14.29
C LEU A 3 -45.13 32.99 -15.27
N THR A 4 -45.95 34.02 -15.04
CA THR A 4 -46.05 35.18 -15.93
C THR A 4 -44.86 36.13 -15.78
N ILE A 5 -44.27 36.22 -14.59
CA ILE A 5 -43.08 37.04 -14.31
C ILE A 5 -41.83 36.39 -14.94
N GLY A 6 -41.73 35.06 -14.90
CA GLY A 6 -40.66 34.31 -15.59
C GLY A 6 -40.70 34.42 -17.12
N ALA A 7 -41.90 34.46 -17.71
CA ALA A 7 -42.05 34.61 -19.16
C ALA A 7 -41.60 36.00 -19.67
N CYS A 8 -41.83 37.06 -18.87
CA CYS A 8 -41.40 38.40 -19.22
C CYS A 8 -39.88 38.59 -19.05
N SER A 9 -39.29 38.00 -17.99
CA SER A 9 -37.85 38.05 -17.75
C SER A 9 -37.03 37.17 -18.70
N SER A 10 -37.64 36.17 -19.34
CA SER A 10 -37.00 35.27 -20.31
C SER A 10 -36.28 36.02 -21.44
N ARG A 11 -36.86 37.12 -21.95
CA ARG A 11 -36.25 37.91 -23.03
C ARG A 11 -34.95 38.56 -22.57
N TYR A 12 -34.91 39.08 -21.34
CA TYR A 12 -33.71 39.71 -20.78
C TYR A 12 -32.60 38.70 -20.52
N VAL A 13 -32.95 37.53 -19.97
CA VAL A 13 -31.99 36.44 -19.73
C VAL A 13 -31.34 35.97 -21.03
N LEU A 14 -32.12 35.86 -22.12
CA LEU A 14 -31.59 35.52 -23.45
C LEU A 14 -30.57 36.55 -23.96
N TRP A 15 -30.84 37.85 -23.77
CA TRP A 15 -29.90 38.91 -24.14
C TRP A 15 -28.60 38.83 -23.34
N VAL A 16 -28.68 38.60 -22.03
CA VAL A 16 -27.50 38.45 -21.17
C VAL A 16 -26.71 37.18 -21.53
N MET A 17 -27.39 36.07 -21.84
CA MET A 17 -26.75 34.83 -22.27
C MET A 17 -25.97 35.03 -23.57
N TYR A 18 -26.56 35.70 -24.56
CA TYR A 18 -25.88 36.04 -25.82
C TYR A 18 -24.71 37.01 -25.62
N GLY A 19 -24.84 37.98 -24.70
CA GLY A 19 -23.76 38.93 -24.39
C GLY A 19 -22.60 38.30 -23.62
N LEU A 20 -22.88 37.33 -22.76
CA LEU A 20 -21.86 36.62 -21.98
C LEU A 20 -21.18 35.51 -22.80
N PHE A 21 -21.88 34.92 -23.77
CA PHE A 21 -21.35 33.89 -24.66
C PHE A 21 -19.97 34.21 -25.29
N PRO A 22 -19.72 35.40 -25.88
CA PRO A 22 -18.41 35.73 -26.47
C PRO A 22 -17.28 35.87 -25.44
N VAL A 23 -17.59 36.04 -24.15
CA VAL A 23 -16.59 36.10 -23.06
C VAL A 23 -16.42 34.73 -22.41
N ALA A 24 -17.52 34.00 -22.21
CA ALA A 24 -17.51 32.66 -21.65
C ALA A 24 -16.84 31.65 -22.59
N TYR A 25 -17.04 31.76 -23.91
CA TYR A 25 -16.44 30.88 -24.90
C TYR A 25 -14.89 30.87 -24.85
N PRO A 26 -14.17 32.01 -24.92
CA PRO A 26 -12.72 32.00 -24.82
C PRO A 26 -12.22 31.61 -23.43
N ILE A 27 -12.96 31.89 -22.35
CA ILE A 27 -12.60 31.44 -20.99
C ILE A 27 -12.73 29.92 -20.90
N ALA A 28 -13.81 29.35 -21.44
CA ALA A 28 -14.03 27.91 -21.50
C ALA A 28 -12.98 27.24 -22.39
N GLU A 29 -12.71 27.75 -23.59
CA GLU A 29 -11.69 27.23 -24.49
C GLU A 29 -10.27 27.38 -23.89
N LEU A 30 -9.98 28.48 -23.18
CA LEU A 30 -8.71 28.67 -22.47
C LEU A 30 -8.58 27.69 -21.30
N LEU A 31 -9.65 27.49 -20.54
CA LEU A 31 -9.71 26.53 -19.45
C LEU A 31 -9.57 25.10 -19.99
N ASP A 32 -10.26 24.77 -21.08
CA ASP A 32 -10.16 23.50 -21.80
C ASP A 32 -8.80 23.33 -22.48
N ARG A 33 -8.05 24.39 -22.78
CA ARG A 33 -6.67 24.28 -23.29
C ARG A 33 -5.65 24.10 -22.17
N LEU A 34 -5.92 24.68 -21.00
CA LEU A 34 -5.17 24.48 -19.77
C LEU A 34 -5.44 23.11 -19.12
N LEU A 35 -6.68 22.61 -19.20
CA LEU A 35 -7.11 21.30 -18.66
C LEU A 35 -7.14 20.18 -19.70
N GLY A 36 -7.27 20.48 -20.99
CA GLY A 36 -7.57 19.51 -22.06
C GLY A 36 -6.37 18.76 -22.62
N ALA A 37 -5.22 18.83 -21.96
CA ALA A 37 -4.34 17.68 -21.91
C ALA A 37 -4.87 16.75 -20.80
N ASN A 38 -5.79 15.86 -21.18
CA ASN A 38 -6.25 14.63 -20.51
C ASN A 38 -7.75 14.59 -20.24
N HIS A 39 -8.44 13.88 -21.13
CA HIS A 39 -9.74 13.30 -20.87
C HIS A 39 -9.68 12.39 -19.63
N GLY A 40 -10.53 12.72 -18.66
CA GLY A 40 -11.11 11.79 -17.69
C GLY A 40 -10.27 11.53 -16.45
N LEU A 41 -10.47 12.29 -15.37
CA LEU A 41 -10.28 11.89 -13.95
C LEU A 41 -8.97 11.18 -13.57
N VAL A 42 -7.95 11.18 -14.42
CA VAL A 42 -6.58 10.85 -14.07
C VAL A 42 -5.92 12.18 -13.75
N PHE A 43 -6.19 12.69 -12.56
CA PHE A 43 -5.27 13.61 -11.90
C PHE A 43 -3.91 12.93 -11.95
N ASN A 44 -3.09 13.33 -12.92
CA ASN A 44 -1.80 12.72 -13.18
C ASN A 44 -0.99 12.81 -11.89
N ARG A 45 -0.34 11.72 -11.47
CA ARG A 45 0.36 11.62 -10.19
C ARG A 45 1.38 12.73 -10.01
N ALA A 46 2.00 13.14 -11.12
CA ALA A 46 2.88 14.29 -11.19
C ALA A 46 2.14 15.58 -10.81
N GLY A 47 0.91 15.81 -11.26
CA GLY A 47 0.09 16.97 -10.90
C GLY A 47 -0.35 16.98 -9.44
N LEU A 48 -0.72 15.84 -8.86
CA LEU A 48 -1.00 15.75 -7.41
C LEU A 48 0.27 15.98 -6.58
N LYS A 49 1.40 15.40 -6.99
CA LYS A 49 2.71 15.61 -6.37
C LYS A 49 3.14 17.08 -6.47
N THR A 50 2.97 17.71 -7.63
CA THR A 50 3.24 19.14 -7.83
C THR A 50 2.29 20.02 -7.02
N LEU A 51 1.00 19.69 -6.91
CA LEU A 51 0.06 20.47 -6.09
C LEU A 51 0.43 20.38 -4.60
N VAL A 52 0.75 19.18 -4.12
CA VAL A 52 1.19 18.96 -2.74
C VAL A 52 2.53 19.67 -2.45
N MET A 53 3.51 19.59 -3.37
CA MET A 53 4.79 20.31 -3.25
C MET A 53 4.61 21.84 -3.38
N LEU A 54 3.68 22.31 -4.21
CA LEU A 54 3.37 23.73 -4.34
C LEU A 54 2.70 24.24 -3.06
N HIS A 55 1.82 23.45 -2.44
CA HIS A 55 1.22 23.78 -1.15
C HIS A 55 2.28 23.89 -0.04
N GLU A 56 3.30 23.03 -0.06
CA GLU A 56 4.49 23.15 0.80
C GLU A 56 5.31 24.43 0.51
N GLY A 57 5.50 24.77 -0.77
CA GLY A 57 6.26 25.95 -1.20
C GLY A 57 5.54 27.30 -0.95
N LEU A 58 4.21 27.30 -1.01
CA LEU A 58 3.38 28.52 -0.96
C LEU A 58 3.04 29.01 0.45
N ASN A 59 3.28 28.23 1.51
CA ASN A 59 3.15 28.63 2.94
C ASN A 59 2.03 29.64 3.23
N LEU A 60 0.84 29.41 2.67
CA LEU A 60 -0.17 30.45 2.51
C LEU A 60 -1.06 30.65 3.75
N SER A 61 -0.85 29.90 4.84
CA SER A 61 -1.56 30.10 6.11
C SER A 61 -0.78 29.53 7.32
N PRO A 62 -0.60 30.31 8.42
CA PRO A 62 0.15 29.88 9.62
C PRO A 62 -0.56 28.77 10.44
N ASP A 63 -1.85 28.51 10.21
CA ASP A 63 -2.64 27.49 10.91
C ASP A 63 -2.74 26.14 10.17
N GLU A 64 -2.38 26.07 8.88
CA GLU A 64 -2.33 24.84 8.07
C GLU A 64 -0.89 24.40 7.81
N ARG A 65 -0.09 24.34 8.88
CA ARG A 65 1.23 23.73 8.84
C ARG A 65 1.07 22.22 8.73
N LEU A 66 0.77 21.70 7.53
CA LEU A 66 1.11 20.31 7.23
C LEU A 66 2.61 20.18 7.43
N ASN A 67 3.01 19.44 8.46
CA ASN A 67 4.41 19.26 8.80
C ASN A 67 5.08 18.61 7.60
N ARG A 68 6.34 18.96 7.28
CA ARG A 68 7.05 18.38 6.11
C ARG A 68 7.00 16.84 6.11
N GLU A 69 6.92 16.26 7.30
CA GLU A 69 6.75 14.82 7.52
C GLU A 69 5.42 14.29 6.94
N ASP A 70 4.31 15.00 7.09
CA ASP A 70 2.99 14.61 6.57
C ASP A 70 2.97 14.62 5.03
N VAL A 71 3.55 15.68 4.44
CA VAL A 71 3.68 15.83 2.98
C VAL A 71 4.55 14.73 2.37
N THR A 72 5.64 14.38 3.06
CA THR A 72 6.54 13.30 2.65
C THR A 72 5.82 11.95 2.70
N VAL A 73 5.08 11.66 3.77
CA VAL A 73 4.30 10.43 3.90
C VAL A 73 3.26 10.32 2.79
N ILE A 74 2.51 11.38 2.50
CA ILE A 74 1.50 11.40 1.43
C ILE A 74 2.15 11.14 0.07
N SER A 75 3.31 11.75 -0.19
CA SER A 75 4.07 11.55 -1.42
C SER A 75 4.55 10.11 -1.57
N SER A 76 5.10 9.51 -0.50
CA SER A 76 5.51 8.09 -0.47
C SER A 76 4.34 7.14 -0.71
N VAL A 77 3.15 7.43 -0.17
CA VAL A 77 1.93 6.62 -0.42
C VAL A 77 1.49 6.70 -1.88
N LEU A 78 1.66 7.85 -2.55
CA LEU A 78 1.40 7.98 -3.99
C LEU A 78 2.40 7.18 -4.83
N ASP A 79 3.67 7.17 -4.41
CA ASP A 79 4.75 6.45 -5.08
C ASP A 79 4.66 4.91 -4.86
N LEU A 80 4.11 4.45 -3.73
CA LEU A 80 3.87 3.01 -3.45
C LEU A 80 3.05 2.28 -4.52
N LYS A 81 2.13 3.00 -5.18
CA LYS A 81 1.30 2.42 -6.23
C LYS A 81 2.12 1.96 -7.44
N GLU A 82 3.35 2.44 -7.59
CA GLU A 82 4.28 2.07 -8.67
C GLU A 82 5.40 1.10 -8.24
N VAL A 83 5.57 0.86 -6.93
CA VAL A 83 6.58 -0.07 -6.45
C VAL A 83 6.09 -1.51 -6.66
N PRO A 84 6.78 -2.31 -7.50
CA PRO A 84 6.43 -3.70 -7.71
C PRO A 84 6.75 -4.51 -6.46
N ILE A 85 5.88 -5.44 -6.07
CA ILE A 85 6.11 -6.28 -4.86
C ILE A 85 7.42 -7.08 -4.96
N SER A 86 7.87 -7.38 -6.17
CA SER A 86 9.13 -8.08 -6.41
C SER A 86 10.38 -7.36 -5.88
N SER A 87 10.35 -6.04 -5.66
CA SER A 87 11.50 -5.30 -5.11
C SER A 87 11.62 -5.40 -3.59
N ILE A 88 10.49 -5.54 -2.89
CA ILE A 88 10.43 -5.57 -1.42
C ILE A 88 10.34 -6.99 -0.84
N MET A 89 10.13 -8.01 -1.68
CA MET A 89 9.95 -9.39 -1.21
C MET A 89 11.23 -10.00 -0.64
N THR A 90 11.06 -10.83 0.39
CA THR A 90 12.13 -11.70 0.88
C THR A 90 12.19 -12.97 0.04
N SER A 91 13.32 -13.21 -0.61
CA SER A 91 13.53 -14.42 -1.42
C SER A 91 13.49 -15.69 -0.56
N LEU A 92 12.91 -16.77 -1.10
CA LEU A 92 12.82 -18.08 -0.45
C LEU A 92 14.10 -18.61 0.21
N PRO A 93 15.31 -18.54 -0.38
CA PRO A 93 16.51 -19.10 0.26
C PRO A 93 16.94 -18.36 1.53
N LYS A 94 16.49 -17.11 1.73
CA LYS A 94 16.75 -16.32 2.93
C LYS A 94 15.59 -16.39 3.94
N LEU A 95 14.50 -17.05 3.56
CA LEU A 95 13.30 -17.13 4.38
C LEU A 95 13.50 -18.10 5.54
N PHE A 96 13.20 -17.65 6.74
CA PHE A 96 13.09 -18.53 7.90
C PHE A 96 11.71 -19.20 7.88
N SER A 97 11.67 -20.49 7.53
CA SER A 97 10.45 -21.30 7.49
C SER A 97 10.61 -22.59 8.29
N LEU A 98 9.50 -23.15 8.77
CA LEU A 98 9.47 -24.40 9.54
C LEU A 98 8.64 -25.46 8.83
N SER A 99 9.00 -26.73 9.03
CA SER A 99 8.24 -27.85 8.49
C SER A 99 7.08 -28.22 9.42
N ILE A 100 5.96 -28.69 8.86
CA ILE A 100 4.75 -29.06 9.61
C ILE A 100 4.97 -30.16 10.67
N ASP A 101 5.92 -31.06 10.41
CA ASP A 101 6.36 -32.17 11.26
C ASP A 101 7.44 -31.79 12.28
N THR A 102 7.86 -30.52 12.32
CA THR A 102 8.87 -30.07 13.28
C THR A 102 8.30 -30.12 14.69
N TYR A 103 9.00 -30.79 15.60
CA TYR A 103 8.65 -30.80 17.02
C TYR A 103 9.01 -29.48 17.68
N LEU A 104 8.04 -28.96 18.43
CA LEU A 104 8.15 -27.67 19.08
C LEU A 104 8.82 -27.82 20.45
N ASN A 105 10.10 -28.19 20.45
CA ASN A 105 10.89 -28.37 21.67
C ASN A 105 11.31 -27.02 22.26
N ASP A 106 11.70 -27.00 23.54
CA ASP A 106 12.09 -25.76 24.23
C ASP A 106 13.22 -25.00 23.51
N MET A 107 14.18 -25.73 22.92
CA MET A 107 15.23 -25.12 22.09
C MET A 107 14.67 -24.48 20.82
N THR A 108 13.77 -25.16 20.12
CA THR A 108 13.13 -24.65 18.90
C THR A 108 12.29 -23.41 19.22
N ARG A 109 11.50 -23.46 20.30
CA ARG A 109 10.72 -22.31 20.80
C ARG A 109 11.62 -21.14 21.13
N TYR A 110 12.71 -21.38 21.87
CA TYR A 110 13.68 -20.35 22.23
C TYR A 110 14.31 -19.71 20.99
N ASN A 111 14.70 -20.50 19.99
CA ASN A 111 15.26 -19.99 18.74
C ASN A 111 14.26 -19.13 17.97
N ILE A 112 12.99 -19.55 17.90
CA ILE A 112 11.93 -18.77 17.27
C ILE A 112 11.70 -17.46 18.02
N LEU A 113 11.62 -17.47 19.35
CA LEU A 113 11.43 -16.25 20.15
C LEU A 113 12.63 -15.29 20.04
N LYS A 114 13.85 -15.84 20.03
CA LYS A 114 15.09 -15.06 19.87
C LYS A 114 15.23 -14.44 18.48
N SER A 115 14.63 -15.06 17.45
CA SER A 115 14.66 -14.53 16.09
C SER A 115 13.95 -13.18 15.93
N GLY A 116 13.00 -12.86 16.82
CA GLY A 116 12.25 -11.60 16.79
C GLY A 116 11.18 -11.52 15.69
N TYR A 117 10.87 -12.62 15.00
CA TYR A 117 9.77 -12.66 14.03
C TYR A 117 8.40 -12.70 14.73
N SER A 118 7.41 -12.01 14.15
CA SER A 118 6.03 -12.02 14.68
C SER A 118 5.23 -13.23 14.23
N SER A 119 5.59 -13.81 13.08
CA SER A 119 4.93 -14.98 12.50
C SER A 119 5.91 -15.73 11.61
N VAL A 120 5.79 -17.06 11.54
CA VAL A 120 6.71 -17.92 10.79
C VAL A 120 5.92 -18.77 9.79
N PRO A 121 6.26 -18.76 8.48
CA PRO A 121 5.60 -19.58 7.48
C PRO A 121 5.92 -21.06 7.66
N ILE A 122 4.89 -21.90 7.50
CA ILE A 122 4.98 -23.36 7.67
C ILE A 122 4.84 -24.02 6.31
N HIS A 123 5.80 -24.89 5.98
CA HIS A 123 5.80 -25.66 4.73
C HIS A 123 5.51 -27.14 4.96
N ILE A 124 5.14 -27.82 3.88
CA ILE A 124 4.93 -29.27 3.87
C ILE A 124 6.28 -29.98 3.97
N GLN A 125 6.30 -31.12 4.66
CA GLN A 125 7.49 -31.97 4.76
C GLN A 125 8.01 -32.33 3.36
N GLY A 126 9.32 -32.15 3.15
CA GLY A 126 9.99 -32.45 1.89
C GLY A 126 9.74 -31.44 0.75
N GLN A 127 8.91 -30.41 0.96
CA GLN A 127 8.61 -29.39 -0.05
C GLN A 127 8.69 -27.96 0.54
N PRO A 128 9.88 -27.33 0.58
CA PRO A 128 10.04 -25.97 1.11
C PRO A 128 9.38 -24.89 0.24
N THR A 129 8.89 -25.25 -0.94
CA THR A 129 8.14 -24.38 -1.85
C THR A 129 6.63 -24.42 -1.62
N SER A 130 6.13 -25.37 -0.83
CA SER A 130 4.69 -25.53 -0.60
C SER A 130 4.35 -25.14 0.82
N PHE A 131 3.73 -23.97 0.98
CA PHE A 131 3.32 -23.45 2.29
C PHE A 131 1.89 -23.87 2.62
N VAL A 132 1.68 -24.33 3.86
CA VAL A 132 0.35 -24.69 4.40
C VAL A 132 -0.31 -23.48 5.04
N GLY A 133 0.47 -22.67 5.74
CA GLY A 133 -0.02 -21.53 6.49
C GLY A 133 1.08 -20.78 7.22
N VAL A 134 0.67 -19.98 8.20
CA VAL A 134 1.56 -19.17 9.02
C VAL A 134 1.32 -19.48 10.49
N LEU A 135 2.39 -19.67 11.25
CA LEU A 135 2.35 -19.83 12.69
C LEU A 135 2.53 -18.45 13.37
N PRO A 136 1.48 -17.90 14.02
CA PRO A 136 1.61 -16.67 14.81
C PRO A 136 2.37 -16.96 16.11
N ILE A 137 3.48 -16.24 16.34
CA ILE A 137 4.32 -16.47 17.53
C ILE A 137 3.58 -16.14 18.83
N LYS A 138 2.61 -15.23 18.78
CA LYS A 138 1.73 -14.92 19.93
C LYS A 138 0.98 -16.15 20.44
N SER A 139 0.53 -17.03 19.53
CA SER A 139 -0.13 -18.28 19.91
C SER A 139 0.84 -19.25 20.57
N LEU A 140 2.12 -19.20 20.20
CA LEU A 140 3.17 -20.02 20.78
C LEU A 140 3.42 -19.70 22.26
N VAL A 141 3.41 -18.41 22.60
CA VAL A 141 3.68 -17.92 23.96
C VAL A 141 2.46 -18.12 24.88
N ALA A 142 1.25 -18.09 24.32
CA ALA A 142 0.01 -18.26 25.08
C ALA A 142 -0.27 -19.72 25.47
N LEU A 143 0.35 -20.69 24.79
CA LEU A 143 0.14 -22.11 25.00
C LEU A 143 1.26 -22.69 25.87
N ASN A 144 0.91 -23.20 27.05
CA ASN A 144 1.80 -24.03 27.85
C ASN A 144 1.66 -25.48 27.36
N PHE A 145 2.63 -25.94 26.58
CA PHE A 145 2.70 -27.34 26.15
C PHE A 145 3.36 -28.17 27.25
N GLU A 146 2.59 -29.07 27.90
CA GLU A 146 3.17 -30.07 28.80
C GLU A 146 3.83 -31.22 28.03
N GLU A 147 3.47 -31.42 26.76
CA GLU A 147 3.98 -32.47 25.87
C GLU A 147 4.65 -31.89 24.61
N GLU A 148 5.46 -32.70 23.91
CA GLU A 148 6.07 -32.32 22.64
C GLU A 148 5.01 -32.29 21.51
N VAL A 149 4.51 -31.10 21.22
CA VAL A 149 3.53 -30.85 20.15
C VAL A 149 4.25 -30.52 18.84
N THR A 150 3.71 -30.99 17.72
CA THR A 150 4.22 -30.65 16.38
C THR A 150 3.62 -29.33 15.88
N VAL A 151 4.34 -28.62 15.00
CA VAL A 151 3.85 -27.35 14.43
C VAL A 151 2.49 -27.50 13.74
N GLY A 152 2.24 -28.63 13.08
CA GLY A 152 0.96 -28.91 12.40
C GLY A 152 -0.25 -29.08 13.33
N GLN A 153 -0.03 -29.34 14.62
CA GLN A 153 -1.11 -29.42 15.62
C GLN A 153 -1.53 -28.05 16.16
N LEU A 154 -0.77 -26.99 15.83
CA LEU A 154 -1.07 -25.63 16.24
C LEU A 154 -2.09 -24.98 15.30
N SER A 155 -2.77 -23.95 15.80
CA SER A 155 -3.65 -23.12 14.97
C SER A 155 -2.80 -22.28 14.01
N LEU A 156 -2.79 -22.68 12.74
CA LEU A 156 -2.13 -21.97 11.66
C LEU A 156 -3.09 -20.96 11.02
N ASP A 157 -2.62 -19.73 10.84
CA ASP A 157 -3.33 -18.72 10.07
C ASP A 157 -3.17 -19.00 8.58
N THR A 158 -4.16 -18.60 7.79
CA THR A 158 -4.10 -18.73 6.33
C THR A 158 -3.01 -17.83 5.75
N LEU A 159 -2.19 -18.36 4.85
CA LEU A 159 -1.23 -17.59 4.07
C LEU A 159 -1.85 -17.21 2.72
N PRO A 160 -2.37 -15.99 2.53
CA PRO A 160 -2.89 -15.61 1.23
C PRO A 160 -1.77 -15.51 0.21
N VAL A 161 -2.11 -15.83 -1.03
CA VAL A 161 -1.19 -15.79 -2.16
C VAL A 161 -1.55 -14.60 -3.05
N VAL A 162 -0.52 -13.85 -3.43
CA VAL A 162 -0.62 -12.72 -4.35
C VAL A 162 0.34 -12.94 -5.52
N ARG A 163 0.01 -12.34 -6.66
CA ARG A 163 0.82 -12.40 -7.86
C ARG A 163 2.03 -11.47 -7.76
N CYS A 164 3.12 -11.77 -8.45
CA CYS A 164 4.32 -10.92 -8.45
C CYS A 164 4.16 -9.59 -9.20
N ASP A 165 3.15 -9.48 -10.07
CA ASP A 165 2.82 -8.26 -10.82
C ASP A 165 1.95 -7.28 -10.01
N ALA A 166 1.46 -7.68 -8.84
CA ALA A 166 0.68 -6.79 -7.98
C ALA A 166 1.54 -5.66 -7.40
N SER A 167 0.87 -4.56 -7.08
CA SER A 167 1.49 -3.35 -6.51
C SER A 167 1.56 -3.40 -4.98
N CYS A 168 2.50 -2.66 -4.40
CA CYS A 168 2.59 -2.53 -2.94
C CYS A 168 1.29 -1.98 -2.30
N GLN A 169 0.56 -1.10 -3.02
CA GLN A 169 -0.75 -0.60 -2.59
C GLN A 169 -1.80 -1.73 -2.48
N GLU A 170 -1.90 -2.61 -3.47
CA GLU A 170 -2.81 -3.76 -3.43
C GLU A 170 -2.45 -4.68 -2.26
N LEU A 171 -1.16 -4.91 -2.04
CA LEU A 171 -0.69 -5.71 -0.93
C LEU A 171 -1.07 -5.10 0.44
N PHE A 172 -0.96 -3.78 0.59
CA PHE A 172 -1.42 -3.08 1.79
C PHE A 172 -2.92 -3.25 2.04
N GLN A 173 -3.73 -3.20 0.98
CA GLN A 173 -5.17 -3.46 1.08
C GLN A 173 -5.43 -4.91 1.51
N VAL A 174 -4.71 -5.89 0.95
CA VAL A 174 -4.81 -7.30 1.36
C VAL A 174 -4.49 -7.47 2.84
N PHE A 175 -3.42 -6.85 3.35
CA PHE A 175 -3.07 -6.91 4.77
C PHE A 175 -4.19 -6.36 5.66
N ARG A 176 -4.77 -5.21 5.28
CA ARG A 176 -5.86 -4.57 6.02
C ARG A 176 -7.15 -5.38 6.00
N ASP A 177 -7.56 -5.86 4.83
CA ASP A 177 -8.86 -6.49 4.63
C ASP A 177 -8.89 -7.94 5.16
N ARG A 178 -7.80 -8.69 4.96
CA ARG A 178 -7.67 -10.08 5.43
C ARG A 178 -7.19 -10.17 6.88
N LYS A 179 -6.76 -9.06 7.49
CA LYS A 179 -6.12 -9.01 8.84
C LYS A 179 -4.93 -9.98 8.97
N VAL A 180 -4.18 -10.14 7.89
CA VAL A 180 -2.96 -10.95 7.88
C VAL A 180 -1.75 -10.04 7.96
N HIS A 181 -0.60 -10.60 8.33
CA HIS A 181 0.67 -9.86 8.39
C HIS A 181 1.74 -10.41 7.45
N LEU A 182 1.45 -11.53 6.77
CA LEU A 182 2.36 -12.21 5.86
C LEU A 182 1.59 -12.64 4.60
N VAL A 183 2.22 -12.49 3.43
CA VAL A 183 1.67 -12.90 2.13
C VAL A 183 2.72 -13.66 1.34
N LEU A 184 2.29 -14.73 0.66
CA LEU A 184 3.13 -15.46 -0.29
C LEU A 184 3.03 -14.83 -1.68
N VAL A 185 4.17 -14.54 -2.28
CA VAL A 185 4.25 -14.07 -3.66
C VAL A 185 4.54 -15.26 -4.57
N SER A 186 3.67 -15.49 -5.54
CA SER A 186 3.86 -16.49 -6.59
C SER A 186 3.78 -15.86 -7.96
N GLU A 187 4.35 -16.53 -8.96
CA GLU A 187 4.31 -16.06 -10.35
C GLU A 187 2.88 -15.92 -10.88
N THR A 188 1.98 -16.84 -10.55
CA THR A 188 0.62 -16.89 -11.09
C THR A 188 -0.46 -16.42 -10.11
N GLY A 189 -0.11 -16.14 -8.84
CA GLY A 189 -1.07 -15.78 -7.79
C GLY A 189 -1.87 -16.94 -7.23
N THR A 190 -1.41 -18.17 -7.46
CA THR A 190 -2.10 -19.39 -7.01
C THR A 190 -1.16 -20.27 -6.19
N ASN A 191 -1.72 -21.14 -5.35
CA ASN A 191 -0.93 -22.11 -4.57
C ASN A 191 -0.14 -23.11 -5.43
N HIS A 192 -0.46 -23.23 -6.71
CA HIS A 192 0.25 -24.09 -7.67
C HIS A 192 1.35 -23.35 -8.45
N GLY A 193 1.40 -22.02 -8.35
CA GLY A 193 2.44 -21.22 -8.96
C GLY A 193 3.78 -21.43 -8.25
N LYS A 194 4.88 -21.22 -8.98
CA LYS A 194 6.21 -21.20 -8.36
C LYS A 194 6.25 -20.08 -7.32
N PRO A 195 6.53 -20.37 -6.04
CA PRO A 195 6.73 -19.33 -5.05
C PRO A 195 8.00 -18.55 -5.40
N LEU A 196 7.94 -17.23 -5.27
CA LEU A 196 9.08 -16.34 -5.53
C LEU A 196 9.66 -15.82 -4.21
N GLY A 197 8.78 -15.51 -3.26
CA GLY A 197 9.16 -14.97 -1.97
C GLY A 197 7.97 -14.72 -1.08
N ILE A 198 8.25 -14.14 0.09
CA ILE A 198 7.25 -13.74 1.07
C ILE A 198 7.43 -12.26 1.36
N VAL A 199 6.31 -11.57 1.61
CA VAL A 199 6.31 -10.17 2.00
C VAL A 199 5.52 -10.03 3.28
N SER A 200 6.06 -9.25 4.22
CA SER A 200 5.37 -8.90 5.45
C SER A 200 4.78 -7.49 5.39
N ALA A 201 3.77 -7.22 6.23
CA ALA A 201 3.26 -5.87 6.40
C ALA A 201 4.35 -4.89 6.87
N ARG A 202 5.37 -5.40 7.58
CA ARG A 202 6.52 -4.61 8.03
C ARG A 202 7.37 -4.13 6.87
N ASP A 203 7.57 -4.96 5.85
CA ASP A 203 8.39 -4.59 4.68
C ASP A 203 7.70 -3.48 3.89
N VAL A 204 6.38 -3.58 3.70
CA VAL A 204 5.55 -2.52 3.11
C VAL A 204 5.60 -1.22 3.91
N MET A 205 5.48 -1.31 5.24
CA MET A 205 5.62 -0.13 6.11
C MET A 205 7.04 0.44 6.10
N SER A 206 8.06 -0.40 6.01
CA SER A 206 9.46 0.02 5.91
C SER A 206 9.73 0.73 4.59
N GLU A 207 9.07 0.34 3.49
CA GLU A 207 9.17 1.06 2.22
C GLU A 207 8.50 2.44 2.33
N LEU A 208 7.31 2.49 2.95
CA LEU A 208 6.57 3.74 3.21
C LEU A 208 7.37 4.75 4.03
N ILE A 209 8.04 4.27 5.08
CA ILE A 209 8.81 5.10 6.01
C ILE A 209 10.24 5.31 5.49
N GLY A 210 10.81 4.30 4.84
CA GLY A 210 12.19 4.28 4.33
C GLY A 210 12.39 5.18 3.12
N GLY A 211 11.38 5.37 2.27
CA GLY A 211 11.39 6.45 1.27
C GLY A 211 11.56 7.84 1.88
N SER A 212 11.10 8.02 3.13
CA SER A 212 11.21 9.27 3.91
C SER A 212 12.56 9.42 4.63
N ILE A 213 13.21 8.31 5.01
CA ILE A 213 14.50 8.31 5.72
C ILE A 213 15.69 8.33 4.75
N GLY A 214 15.58 7.66 3.59
CA GLY A 214 16.62 7.67 2.55
C GLY A 214 16.91 9.08 1.99
N TYR A 215 15.95 10.00 2.07
CA TYR A 215 16.17 11.42 1.74
C TYR A 215 17.04 12.14 2.79
N LYS A 216 16.88 11.83 4.08
CA LYS A 216 17.72 12.44 5.14
C LYS A 216 19.16 11.96 5.10
N GLU A 217 19.40 10.70 4.71
CA GLU A 217 20.75 10.14 4.64
C GLU A 217 21.50 10.57 3.36
N ALA A 218 20.78 10.93 2.29
CA ALA A 218 21.37 11.52 1.10
C ALA A 218 21.78 13.00 1.29
N GLU A 219 21.00 13.82 2.02
CA GLU A 219 21.41 15.20 2.34
C GLU A 219 22.52 15.25 3.40
N CYS A 220 22.55 14.31 4.36
CA CYS A 220 23.59 14.30 5.42
C CYS A 220 24.96 13.79 4.93
N ASN A 221 25.03 13.16 3.75
CA ASN A 221 26.29 12.75 3.11
C ASN A 221 26.79 13.74 2.05
N LEU A 222 26.12 14.89 1.89
CA LEU A 222 26.48 15.95 0.94
C LEU A 222 26.91 17.26 1.62
N THR A 223 27.07 17.27 2.95
CA THR A 223 27.68 18.34 3.76
C THR A 223 28.83 17.81 4.58
#